data_AF-A0A1X1ZUV3-F1
#
_entry.id   AF-A0A1X1ZUV3-F1
#
_cell.length_a   1.000
_cell.length_b   1.000
_cell.length_c   1.000
_cell.angle_alpha   90.00
_cell.angle_beta   90.00
_cell.angle_gamma   90.00
#
_symmetry.space_group_name_H-M   'P 1'
#
loop_
_entity.id
_entity.type
_entity.pdbx_description
1 polymer ?
#
loop_
_entity_poly.entity_id
_entity_poly.type
_entity_poly.pdbx_seq_one_letter_code
_entity_poly.pdbx_strand_id
1 'polypeptide(L)'
;MRRTRTRRTTQLVKCPTVGQCFDIEVTRHADGWTVRVPEIGGLVRVASRAAAELAARKYIAARTGIPIGYVTVFVTNEIACAPSSREASRRP
;
A
#
# COMPACT_ATOMS: atom_id res chain seq x y z
N MET A 1 1.34 30.47 -32.79
CA MET A 1 0.66 29.16 -32.64
C MET A 1 1.17 28.47 -31.37
N ARG A 2 0.40 28.46 -30.28
CA ARG A 2 0.78 27.83 -29.00
C ARG A 2 0.15 26.42 -28.95
N ARG A 3 0.94 25.37 -29.19
CA ARG A 3 0.51 23.98 -28.96
C ARG A 3 0.78 23.63 -27.50
N THR A 4 -0.25 23.66 -26.69
CA THR A 4 -0.29 23.03 -25.37
C THR A 4 -0.07 21.53 -25.55
N ARG A 5 1.14 21.06 -25.23
CA ARG A 5 1.47 19.64 -25.22
C ARG A 5 0.88 19.03 -23.95
N THR A 6 -0.37 18.63 -24.02
CA THR A 6 -1.03 17.79 -23.02
C THR A 6 -0.13 16.60 -22.71
N ARG A 7 0.30 16.46 -21.45
CA ARG A 7 0.95 15.26 -20.94
C ARG A 7 -0.02 14.09 -21.14
N ARG A 8 0.15 13.34 -22.22
CA ARG A 8 -0.34 11.97 -22.30
C ARG A 8 0.53 11.17 -21.33
N THR A 9 0.00 10.94 -20.13
CA THR A 9 0.48 9.89 -19.24
C THR A 9 0.21 8.59 -19.98
N THR A 10 1.21 8.17 -20.75
CA THR A 10 1.27 6.84 -21.34
C THR A 10 1.17 5.85 -20.20
N GLN A 11 -0.03 5.34 -19.98
CA GLN A 11 -0.30 4.12 -19.23
C GLN A 11 0.31 2.99 -20.07
N LEU A 12 1.63 2.93 -20.05
CA LEU A 12 2.42 1.89 -20.66
C LEU A 12 2.00 0.63 -19.92
N VAL A 13 1.05 -0.10 -20.51
CA VAL A 13 0.67 -1.46 -20.13
C VAL A 13 1.96 -2.28 -20.22
N LYS A 14 2.71 -2.26 -19.12
CA LYS A 14 3.86 -3.12 -18.91
C LYS A 14 3.28 -4.52 -18.98
N CYS A 15 3.68 -5.25 -20.01
CA CYS A 15 3.52 -6.70 -20.09
C CYS A 15 3.74 -7.27 -18.69
N PRO A 16 2.83 -8.09 -18.13
CA PRO A 16 2.90 -8.50 -16.73
C PRO A 16 4.23 -9.19 -16.52
N THR A 17 5.17 -8.45 -15.92
CA THR A 17 6.48 -8.99 -15.58
C THR A 17 6.19 -9.88 -14.39
N VAL A 18 6.24 -11.19 -14.61
CA VAL A 18 5.98 -12.19 -13.58
C VAL A 18 6.71 -11.81 -12.29
N GLY A 19 5.98 -11.69 -11.18
CA GLY A 19 6.55 -11.39 -9.87
C GLY A 19 6.82 -9.90 -9.61
N GLN A 20 5.84 -9.02 -9.84
CA GLN A 20 5.97 -7.63 -9.40
C GLN A 20 5.88 -7.57 -7.88
N CYS A 21 6.95 -7.08 -7.25
CA CYS A 21 6.99 -6.75 -5.84
C CYS A 21 6.37 -5.36 -5.61
N PHE A 22 5.49 -5.29 -4.62
CA PHE A 22 4.91 -4.04 -4.16
C PHE A 22 5.21 -3.87 -2.68
N ASP A 23 5.76 -2.71 -2.36
CA ASP A 23 5.95 -2.30 -0.98
C ASP A 23 4.62 -1.85 -0.38
N ILE A 24 4.32 -2.37 0.81
CA ILE A 24 3.12 -2.04 1.55
C ILE A 24 3.49 -1.54 2.95
N GLU A 25 2.75 -0.53 3.40
CA GLU A 25 2.84 -0.03 4.76
C GLU A 25 1.65 -0.56 5.53
N VAL A 26 1.90 -1.13 6.70
CA VAL A 26 0.85 -1.70 7.55
C VAL A 26 0.82 -0.95 8.87
N THR A 27 -0.34 -0.41 9.20
CA THR A 27 -0.57 0.37 10.41
C THR A 27 -1.62 -0.31 11.27
N ARG A 28 -1.30 -0.57 12.53
CA ARG A 28 -2.28 -1.07 13.51
C ARG A 28 -3.10 0.10 14.04
N HIS A 29 -4.41 0.03 13.86
CA HIS A 29 -5.41 0.92 14.44
C HIS A 29 -6.18 0.22 15.57
N ALA A 30 -7.00 0.97 16.30
CA ALA A 30 -7.84 0.43 17.38
C ALA A 30 -8.92 -0.52 16.85
N ASP A 31 -9.42 -0.24 15.64
CA ASP A 31 -10.49 -0.95 14.93
C ASP A 31 -9.98 -2.04 13.98
N GLY A 32 -8.66 -2.22 13.83
CA GLY A 32 -8.07 -3.23 12.95
C GLY A 32 -6.71 -2.84 12.41
N TRP A 33 -6.38 -3.32 11.23
CA TRP A 33 -5.14 -3.01 10.52
C TRP A 33 -5.47 -2.28 9.22
N THR A 34 -4.70 -1.25 8.92
CA THR A 34 -4.77 -0.51 7.67
C THR A 34 -3.54 -0.83 6.85
N VAL A 35 -3.74 -1.16 5.58
CA VAL A 35 -2.69 -1.45 4.62
C VAL A 35 -2.71 -0.38 3.56
N ARG A 36 -1.58 0.29 3.37
CA ARG A 36 -1.40 1.30 2.33
C ARG A 36 -0.44 0.77 1.27
N VAL A 37 -0.81 0.95 0.02
CA VAL A 37 0.00 0.61 -1.15
C VAL A 37 0.34 1.92 -1.86
N PRO A 38 1.47 2.59 -1.53
CA PRO A 38 1.81 3.91 -2.07
C PRO A 38 1.95 3.89 -3.60
N GLU A 39 2.48 2.79 -4.17
CA GLU A 39 2.67 2.60 -5.61
C GLU A 39 1.40 2.73 -6.45
N ILE A 40 0.24 2.41 -5.87
CA ILE A 40 -1.06 2.43 -6.57
C ILE A 40 -2.05 3.38 -5.89
N GLY A 41 -1.62 4.09 -4.85
CA GLY A 41 -2.46 4.96 -4.02
C GLY A 41 -3.59 4.22 -3.29
N GLY A 42 -3.44 2.92 -3.04
CA GLY A 42 -4.47 2.08 -2.45
C GLY A 42 -4.45 2.08 -0.93
N LEU A 43 -5.63 2.08 -0.29
CA LEU A 43 -5.78 1.89 1.15
C LEU A 43 -6.81 0.78 1.41
N VAL A 44 -6.46 -0.20 2.24
CA VAL A 44 -7.30 -1.36 2.54
C VAL A 44 -7.33 -1.57 4.06
N ARG A 45 -8.53 -1.67 4.64
CA ARG A 45 -8.70 -2.03 6.05
C ARG A 45 -8.96 -3.53 6.19
N VAL A 46 -8.34 -4.16 7.18
CA VAL A 46 -8.48 -5.58 7.47
C VAL A 46 -8.54 -5.83 8.98
N ALA A 47 -9.14 -6.95 9.38
CA ALA A 47 -9.25 -7.30 10.80
C ALA A 47 -7.93 -7.86 11.38
N SER A 48 -7.04 -8.43 10.55
CA SER A 48 -5.83 -9.10 11.00
C SER A 48 -4.62 -8.82 10.11
N ARG A 49 -3.43 -8.86 10.72
CA ARG A 49 -2.15 -8.72 10.01
C ARG A 49 -1.95 -9.82 8.95
N ALA A 50 -2.38 -11.04 9.23
CA ALA A 50 -2.35 -12.13 8.26
C ALA A 50 -3.27 -11.88 7.05
N ALA A 51 -4.40 -11.18 7.26
CA ALA A 51 -5.27 -10.77 6.16
C ALA A 51 -4.75 -9.56 5.38
N ALA A 52 -3.83 -8.76 5.96
CA ALA A 52 -3.27 -7.55 5.33
C ALA A 52 -2.60 -7.86 3.99
N GLU A 53 -1.70 -8.84 3.98
CA GLU A 53 -0.95 -9.21 2.77
C GLU A 53 -1.86 -9.77 1.69
N LEU A 54 -2.82 -10.63 2.07
CA LEU A 54 -3.76 -11.19 1.12
C LEU A 54 -4.69 -10.11 0.55
N ALA A 55 -5.18 -9.21 1.39
CA ALA A 55 -6.05 -8.12 0.96
C ALA A 55 -5.32 -7.12 0.06
N ALA A 56 -4.06 -6.81 0.36
CA ALA A 56 -3.20 -6.00 -0.50
C ALA A 56 -3.01 -6.67 -1.87
N ARG A 57 -2.65 -7.96 -1.91
CA ARG A 57 -2.50 -8.70 -3.17
C ARG A 57 -3.79 -8.72 -3.99
N LYS A 58 -4.95 -8.94 -3.35
CA LYS A 58 -6.27 -8.89 -4.01
C LYS A 58 -6.58 -7.51 -4.57
N TYR A 59 -6.30 -6.44 -3.81
CA TYR A 59 -6.53 -5.07 -4.24
C TYR A 59 -5.65 -4.71 -5.45
N ILE A 60 -4.36 -5.04 -5.37
CA ILE A 60 -3.40 -4.82 -6.46
C ILE A 60 -3.85 -5.59 -7.71
N ALA A 61 -4.16 -6.88 -7.58
CA ALA A 61 -4.64 -7.73 -8.68
C ALA A 61 -5.89 -7.14 -9.35
N ALA A 62 -6.88 -6.72 -8.56
CA ALA A 62 -8.09 -6.10 -9.08
C ALA A 62 -7.83 -4.76 -9.80
N ARG A 63 -6.83 -3.99 -9.34
CA ARG A 63 -6.53 -2.67 -9.89
C ARG A 63 -5.63 -2.69 -11.12
N THR A 64 -4.69 -3.63 -11.17
CA THR A 64 -3.71 -3.76 -12.26
C THR A 64 -4.13 -4.78 -13.31
N GLY A 65 -5.07 -5.67 -12.99
CA GLY A 65 -5.43 -6.81 -13.84
C GLY A 65 -4.42 -7.96 -13.79
N ILE A 66 -3.43 -7.90 -12.90
CA ILE A 66 -2.43 -8.96 -12.72
C ILE A 66 -3.04 -10.07 -11.86
N PRO A 67 -2.82 -11.37 -12.17
CA PRO A 67 -3.37 -12.44 -11.35
C PRO A 67 -2.69 -12.45 -9.97
N ILE A 68 -3.46 -12.73 -8.91
CA ILE A 68 -2.98 -12.67 -7.52
C ILE A 68 -1.71 -13.50 -7.24
N GLY A 69 -1.51 -14.60 -7.98
CA GLY A 69 -0.32 -15.45 -7.87
C GLY A 69 0.97 -14.81 -8.40
N TYR A 70 0.87 -13.71 -9.15
CA TYR A 70 2.00 -12.95 -9.68
C TYR A 70 2.26 -11.65 -8.91
N VAL A 71 1.43 -11.34 -7.91
CA VAL A 71 1.59 -10.18 -7.05
C VAL A 71 2.33 -10.60 -5.79
N THR A 72 3.53 -10.06 -5.60
CA THR A 72 4.28 -10.21 -4.36
C THR A 72 4.17 -8.91 -3.57
N VAL A 73 3.90 -9.00 -2.27
CA VAL A 73 3.87 -7.84 -1.38
C VAL A 73 4.96 -7.97 -0.33
N PHE A 74 5.62 -6.86 -0.04
CA PHE A 74 6.64 -6.77 1.00
C PHE A 74 6.25 -5.68 1.98
N VAL A 75 6.32 -5.96 3.27
CA VAL A 75 5.95 -4.95 4.28
C VAL A 75 7.19 -4.13 4.61
N THR A 76 7.19 -2.87 4.20
CA THR A 76 8.31 -1.95 4.45
C THR A 76 8.22 -1.29 5.81
N ASN A 77 7.00 -1.10 6.31
CA ASN A 77 6.78 -0.45 7.59
C ASN A 77 5.59 -1.10 8.33
N GLU A 78 5.83 -1.49 9.57
CA GLU A 78 4.79 -1.91 10.49
C GLU A 78 4.70 -0.92 11.66
N ILE A 79 3.73 -0.02 11.57
CA ILE A 79 3.49 0.97 12.61
C ILE A 79 2.44 0.39 13.55
N ALA A 80 2.87 -0.14 14.69
CA ALA A 80 1.98 -0.25 15.83
C ALA A 80 1.70 1.17 16.32
N CYS A 81 0.44 1.59 16.38
CA CYS A 81 0.09 2.80 17.10
C CYS A 81 0.60 2.65 18.55
N ALA A 82 1.75 3.26 18.84
CA ALA A 82 2.28 3.34 20.19
C ALA A 82 1.32 4.23 20.99
N PRO A 83 0.97 3.87 22.23
CA PRO A 83 0.24 4.79 23.08
C PRO A 83 1.09 6.06 23.23
N SER A 84 0.51 7.19 22.87
CA SER A 84 1.08 8.52 23.10
C SER A 84 1.16 8.77 24.62
N SER A 85 2.13 8.17 25.30
CA SER A 85 2.28 8.25 26.76
C SER A 85 3.73 8.43 27.20
N ARG A 86 4.61 8.93 26.33
CA ARG A 86 5.98 9.28 26.72
C ARG A 86 6.42 10.64 26.18
N GLU A 87 5.65 11.68 26.49
CA GLU A 87 6.10 13.08 26.36
C GLU A 87 5.33 13.99 27.34
N ALA A 88 5.36 13.67 28.65
CA ALA A 88 4.76 14.54 29.67
C ALA A 88 5.57 14.66 30.98
N SER A 89 6.81 14.13 31.07
CA SER A 89 7.58 14.18 32.34
C SER A 89 9.06 14.51 32.18
N ARG A 90 9.42 15.41 31.27
CA ARG A 90 10.73 16.09 31.31
C ARG A 90 10.57 17.60 31.48
N ARG A 91 10.19 18.01 32.69
CA ARG A 91 10.60 19.28 33.30
C ARG A 91 10.58 19.15 34.84
N PRO A 92 11.73 18.93 35.48
CA PRO A 92 12.11 19.65 36.68
C PRO A 92 12.86 20.94 36.31
#